data_AF-A0A1F5ELC5-F1
#
_entry.id   AF-A0A1F5ELC5-F1
#
_cell.length_a   1.000
_cell.length_b   1.000
_cell.length_c   1.000
_cell.angle_alpha   90.00
_cell.angle_beta   90.00
_cell.angle_gamma   90.00
#
_symmetry.space_group_name_H-M   'P 1'
#
loop_
_entity.id
_entity.type
_entity.pdbx_description
1 polymer ?
#
loop_
_entity_poly.entity_id
_entity_poly.type
_entity_poly.pdbx_seq_one_letter_code
_entity_poly.pdbx_strand_id
1 'polypeptide(L)'
;MNKITIIIVLIVFIAAGFFFLRGDEDVWICEDGIWAKHGNPSTEVPTEPCDDGVVSNFEECIADTNNVVMESFPRQCRDSKTGNSFVEDIGLNDNASTTGTGEKFFCPADRTETDFCIELYEPVCATVNIQCIKAPCDPIKETFSNSCTACINPLVESYTQGECK
;
A
#
# COMPACT_ATOMS: atom_id res chain seq x y z
N MET A 1 -70.85 0.22 14.40
CA MET A 1 -69.41 0.48 14.55
C MET A 1 -69.20 1.96 14.29
N ASN A 2 -68.79 2.74 15.29
CA ASN A 2 -68.64 4.17 15.11
C ASN A 2 -67.39 4.41 14.25
N LYS A 3 -67.37 5.47 13.44
CA LYS A 3 -66.20 5.80 12.61
C LYS A 3 -64.91 5.83 13.45
N ILE A 4 -65.03 6.26 14.70
CA ILE A 4 -63.96 6.28 15.71
C ILE A 4 -63.46 4.87 16.06
N THR A 5 -64.36 3.88 16.21
CA THR A 5 -63.97 2.50 16.53
C THR A 5 -63.22 1.82 15.38
N ILE A 6 -63.56 2.13 14.13
CA ILE A 6 -62.84 1.60 12.94
C ILE A 6 -61.41 2.16 12.88
N ILE A 7 -61.25 3.47 13.12
CA ILE A 7 -59.94 4.13 13.10
C ILE A 7 -59.01 3.57 14.19
N ILE A 8 -59.53 3.33 15.39
CA ILE A 8 -58.73 2.76 16.50
C ILE A 8 -58.22 1.36 16.16
N VAL A 9 -59.07 0.49 15.59
CA VAL A 9 -58.67 -0.87 15.21
C VAL A 9 -57.58 -0.84 14.13
N LEU A 10 -57.68 0.07 13.17
CA LEU A 10 -56.70 0.22 12.08
C LEU A 10 -55.33 0.70 12.61
N ILE A 11 -55.33 1.64 13.56
CA ILE A 11 -54.10 2.10 14.23
C ILE A 11 -53.43 0.98 15.02
N VAL A 12 -54.19 0.16 15.74
CA VAL A 12 -53.64 -1.00 16.49
C VAL A 12 -53.03 -2.02 15.53
N PHE A 13 -53.68 -2.29 14.39
CA PHE A 13 -53.14 -3.20 13.38
C PHE A 13 -51.84 -2.69 12.74
N ILE A 14 -51.75 -1.39 12.46
CA ILE A 14 -50.53 -0.76 11.93
C ILE A 14 -49.41 -0.80 12.98
N ALA A 15 -49.71 -0.44 14.23
CA ALA A 15 -48.73 -0.45 15.31
C ALA A 15 -48.21 -1.87 15.59
N ALA A 16 -49.08 -2.88 15.59
CA ALA A 16 -48.70 -4.28 15.69
C ALA A 16 -47.83 -4.71 14.50
N GLY A 17 -48.20 -4.34 13.27
CA GLY A 17 -47.39 -4.61 12.08
C GLY A 17 -45.98 -4.01 12.14
N PHE A 18 -45.84 -2.77 12.63
CA PHE A 18 -44.54 -2.14 12.85
C PHE A 18 -43.71 -2.83 13.94
N PHE A 19 -44.35 -3.37 14.97
CA PHE A 19 -43.67 -4.14 16.01
C PHE A 19 -43.10 -5.45 15.46
N PHE A 20 -43.80 -6.13 14.55
CA PHE A 20 -43.30 -7.34 13.88
C PHE A 20 -42.21 -7.08 12.82
N LEU A 21 -42.04 -5.84 12.36
CA LEU A 21 -40.97 -5.46 11.41
C LEU A 21 -39.69 -4.99 12.12
N ARG A 22 -39.71 -4.81 13.44
CA ARG A 22 -38.49 -4.61 14.23
C ARG A 22 -37.95 -6.00 14.57
N GLY A 23 -36.77 -6.32 14.05
CA GLY A 23 -36.07 -7.57 14.33
C GLY A 23 -35.60 -7.66 15.78
N ASP A 24 -34.93 -8.75 16.14
CA ASP A 24 -34.43 -8.98 17.49
C ASP A 24 -33.46 -7.87 17.92
N GLU A 25 -33.83 -7.18 18.99
CA GLU A 25 -33.14 -5.97 19.48
C GLU A 25 -32.03 -6.25 20.49
N ASP A 26 -31.87 -7.50 20.95
CA ASP A 26 -30.88 -7.91 21.97
C ASP A 26 -29.83 -8.87 21.39
N VAL A 27 -29.11 -8.42 20.35
CA VAL A 27 -28.16 -9.27 19.61
C VAL A 27 -26.78 -8.61 19.47
N TRP A 28 -25.73 -9.43 19.51
CA TRP A 28 -24.38 -9.02 19.13
C TRP A 28 -24.24 -9.08 17.61
N ILE A 29 -23.76 -8.00 17.00
CA ILE A 29 -23.54 -7.90 15.54
C ILE A 29 -22.06 -7.72 15.29
N CYS A 30 -21.53 -8.37 14.25
CA CYS A 30 -20.14 -8.15 13.82
C CYS A 30 -20.11 -6.96 12.87
N GLU A 31 -19.37 -5.91 13.23
CA GLU A 31 -19.08 -4.75 12.38
C GLU A 31 -17.57 -4.44 12.49
N ASP A 32 -16.89 -4.37 11.34
CA ASP A 32 -15.44 -4.15 11.21
C ASP A 32 -14.58 -5.17 11.99
N GLY A 33 -15.00 -6.44 11.99
CA GLY A 33 -14.35 -7.52 12.75
C GLY A 33 -14.46 -7.37 14.27
N ILE A 34 -15.34 -6.49 14.77
CA ILE A 34 -15.57 -6.23 16.19
C ILE A 34 -17.03 -6.49 16.54
N TRP A 35 -17.27 -7.11 17.71
CA TRP A 35 -18.62 -7.27 18.24
C TRP A 35 -19.20 -5.92 18.70
N ALA A 36 -20.13 -5.40 17.91
CA ALA A 36 -20.97 -4.26 18.23
C ALA A 36 -22.26 -4.69 18.95
N LYS A 37 -22.72 -3.88 19.91
CA LYS A 37 -23.97 -4.11 20.66
C LYS A 37 -25.16 -3.57 19.86
N HIS A 38 -26.11 -4.44 19.50
CA HIS A 38 -27.45 -4.01 19.10
C HIS A 38 -28.37 -4.12 20.33
N GLY A 39 -28.96 -2.99 20.74
CA GLY A 39 -29.81 -2.86 21.94
C GLY A 39 -29.10 -3.23 23.24
N ASN A 40 -29.64 -4.19 24.01
CA ASN A 40 -29.05 -4.60 25.29
C ASN A 40 -28.90 -6.13 25.42
N PRO A 41 -27.92 -6.73 24.72
CA PRO A 41 -27.70 -8.16 24.73
C PRO A 41 -27.55 -8.71 26.16
N SER A 42 -28.37 -9.69 26.52
CA SER A 42 -28.33 -10.32 27.84
C SER A 42 -27.22 -11.37 27.97
N THR A 43 -26.61 -11.77 26.85
CA THR A 43 -25.50 -12.72 26.78
C THR A 43 -24.17 -11.99 26.85
N GLU A 44 -23.16 -12.65 27.44
CA GLU A 44 -21.78 -12.16 27.37
C GLU A 44 -21.32 -12.06 25.91
N VAL A 45 -20.42 -11.12 25.64
CA VAL A 45 -19.83 -10.97 24.29
C VAL A 45 -19.20 -12.30 23.88
N PRO A 46 -19.41 -12.77 22.64
CA PRO A 46 -18.76 -13.99 22.18
C PRO A 46 -17.24 -13.85 22.31
N THR A 47 -16.60 -14.87 22.87
CA THR A 47 -15.14 -14.94 23.02
C THR A 47 -14.44 -15.33 21.73
N GLU A 48 -15.18 -15.84 20.75
CA GLU A 48 -14.68 -16.08 19.41
C GLU A 48 -14.57 -14.76 18.64
N PRO A 49 -13.44 -14.51 17.94
CA PRO A 49 -13.33 -13.36 17.06
C PRO A 49 -14.41 -13.44 15.99
N CYS A 50 -15.05 -12.31 15.71
CA CYS A 50 -16.04 -12.24 14.66
C CYS A 50 -15.36 -11.90 13.34
N ASP A 51 -15.78 -12.58 12.28
CA ASP A 51 -15.30 -12.35 10.92
C ASP A 51 -16.49 -11.80 10.12
N ASP A 52 -16.44 -10.52 9.78
CA ASP A 52 -17.40 -9.88 8.87
C ASP A 52 -16.94 -9.95 7.40
N GLY A 53 -15.79 -10.58 7.15
CA GLY A 53 -15.19 -10.67 5.82
C GLY A 53 -14.59 -9.36 5.31
N VAL A 54 -14.34 -8.37 6.18
CA VAL A 54 -13.62 -7.14 5.83
C VAL A 54 -12.13 -7.44 5.70
N VAL A 55 -11.64 -7.34 4.46
CA VAL A 55 -10.23 -7.40 4.13
C VAL A 55 -9.54 -6.15 4.69
N SER A 56 -8.52 -6.31 5.53
CA SER A 56 -7.80 -5.19 6.17
C SER A 56 -6.40 -4.96 5.60
N ASN A 57 -5.80 -5.96 4.96
CA ASN A 57 -4.44 -5.94 4.44
C ASN A 57 -4.31 -6.72 3.11
N PHE A 58 -3.14 -6.61 2.48
CA PHE A 58 -2.87 -7.24 1.19
C PHE A 58 -2.89 -8.78 1.29
N GLU A 59 -2.36 -9.35 2.37
CA GLU A 59 -2.32 -10.80 2.61
C GLU A 59 -3.72 -11.41 2.73
N GLU A 60 -4.61 -10.74 3.44
CA GLU A 60 -6.03 -11.11 3.52
C GLU A 60 -6.72 -10.94 2.16
N CYS A 61 -6.36 -9.89 1.41
CA CYS A 61 -6.95 -9.65 0.09
C CYS A 61 -6.64 -10.79 -0.88
N ILE A 62 -5.39 -11.27 -0.92
CA ILE A 62 -4.98 -12.34 -1.84
C ILE A 62 -5.44 -13.74 -1.38
N ALA A 63 -5.93 -13.88 -0.16
CA ALA A 63 -6.45 -15.14 0.35
C ALA A 63 -7.84 -15.50 -0.24
N ASP A 64 -8.63 -14.50 -0.67
CA ASP A 64 -9.90 -14.72 -1.35
C ASP A 64 -9.69 -14.93 -2.86
N THR A 65 -10.09 -16.09 -3.37
CA THR A 65 -9.94 -16.47 -4.78
C THR A 65 -10.81 -15.64 -5.74
N ASN A 66 -11.76 -14.87 -5.21
CA ASN A 66 -12.61 -13.97 -6.01
C ASN A 66 -12.00 -12.57 -6.19
N ASN A 67 -10.92 -12.27 -5.48
CA ASN A 67 -10.27 -10.97 -5.57
C ASN A 67 -9.36 -10.89 -6.80
N VAL A 68 -9.31 -9.71 -7.40
CA VAL A 68 -8.48 -9.47 -8.58
C VAL A 68 -7.10 -9.02 -8.12
N VAL A 69 -6.09 -9.83 -8.41
CA VAL A 69 -4.69 -9.50 -8.14
C VAL A 69 -4.02 -8.98 -9.41
N MET A 70 -3.43 -7.79 -9.31
CA MET A 70 -2.59 -7.19 -10.33
C MET A 70 -1.13 -7.54 -10.02
N GLU A 71 -0.53 -8.39 -10.84
CA GLU A 71 0.85 -8.88 -10.72
C GLU A 71 1.89 -7.87 -11.24
N SER A 72 1.62 -6.57 -11.08
CA SER A 72 2.59 -5.48 -11.32
C SER A 72 3.34 -5.22 -10.02
N PHE A 73 4.64 -4.92 -10.02
CA PHE A 73 5.35 -4.57 -8.78
C PHE A 73 5.18 -3.07 -8.43
N PRO A 74 4.83 -2.69 -7.18
CA PRO A 74 4.36 -3.55 -6.09
C PRO A 74 2.97 -4.12 -6.37
N ARG A 75 2.73 -5.38 -5.97
CA ARG A 75 1.48 -6.08 -6.28
C ARG A 75 0.29 -5.36 -5.68
N GLN A 76 -0.85 -5.40 -6.37
CA GLN A 76 -2.09 -4.80 -5.89
C GLN A 76 -3.21 -5.83 -5.90
N CYS A 77 -4.03 -5.83 -4.88
CA CYS A 77 -5.19 -6.70 -4.80
C CYS A 77 -6.44 -5.85 -4.59
N ARG A 78 -7.48 -6.12 -5.38
CA ARG A 78 -8.78 -5.45 -5.26
C ARG A 78 -9.81 -6.41 -4.69
N ASP A 79 -10.39 -6.03 -3.56
CA ASP A 79 -11.46 -6.76 -2.91
C ASP A 79 -12.74 -6.69 -3.77
N SER A 80 -13.30 -7.85 -4.08
CA SER A 80 -14.51 -8.03 -4.87
C SER A 80 -15.77 -7.57 -4.12
N LYS A 81 -15.76 -7.61 -2.79
CA LYS A 81 -16.92 -7.24 -1.95
C LYS A 81 -17.02 -5.74 -1.74
N THR A 82 -15.95 -5.10 -1.29
CA THR A 82 -15.93 -3.66 -0.96
C THR A 82 -15.44 -2.79 -2.12
N GLY A 83 -14.70 -3.36 -3.08
CA GLY A 83 -14.04 -2.61 -4.14
C GLY A 83 -12.73 -1.92 -3.71
N ASN A 84 -12.35 -2.03 -2.42
CA ASN A 84 -11.11 -1.48 -1.88
C ASN A 84 -9.89 -2.12 -2.51
N SER A 85 -8.78 -1.39 -2.55
CA SER A 85 -7.52 -1.86 -3.12
C SER A 85 -6.41 -1.80 -2.07
N PHE A 86 -5.61 -2.86 -2.03
CA PHE A 86 -4.50 -3.06 -1.10
C PHE A 86 -3.23 -3.23 -1.92
N VAL A 87 -2.13 -2.61 -1.49
CA VAL A 87 -0.83 -2.68 -2.15
C VAL A 87 0.13 -3.45 -1.26
N GLU A 88 0.93 -4.33 -1.85
CA GLU A 88 1.99 -5.07 -1.15
C GLU A 88 3.00 -4.12 -0.51
N ASP A 89 3.27 -4.33 0.78
CA ASP A 89 4.35 -3.62 1.49
C ASP A 89 5.70 -4.18 1.05
N ILE A 90 6.47 -3.35 0.35
CA ILE A 90 7.80 -3.71 -0.18
C ILE A 90 8.93 -3.41 0.80
N GLY A 91 8.63 -2.99 2.04
CA GLY A 91 9.63 -2.74 3.08
C GLY A 91 10.62 -1.62 2.73
N LEU A 92 10.33 -0.84 1.68
CA LEU A 92 11.03 0.40 1.40
C LEU A 92 10.52 1.43 2.40
N ASN A 93 11.27 1.63 3.48
CA ASN A 93 11.01 2.74 4.37
C ASN A 93 11.16 4.05 3.57
N ASP A 94 10.17 4.93 3.67
CA ASP A 94 10.09 6.23 2.98
C ASP A 94 11.24 7.20 3.29
N ASN A 95 12.28 6.76 4.00
CA ASN A 95 13.57 7.42 4.08
C ASN A 95 14.43 7.23 2.81
N ALA A 96 13.98 6.41 1.83
CA ALA A 96 14.56 6.33 0.49
C ALA A 96 13.79 7.16 -0.56
N SER A 97 12.91 8.07 -0.12
CA SER A 97 12.36 9.13 -0.96
C SER A 97 13.39 10.25 -1.11
N THR A 98 14.33 9.99 -2.01
CA THR A 98 15.30 10.95 -2.55
C THR A 98 14.59 12.05 -3.32
N THR A 99 13.98 12.98 -2.59
CA THR A 99 13.59 14.28 -3.14
C THR A 99 14.51 15.33 -2.53
N GLY A 100 15.64 15.59 -3.18
CA GLY A 100 16.51 16.72 -2.81
C GLY A 100 17.93 16.61 -3.30
N THR A 101 18.20 17.19 -4.47
CA THR A 101 19.48 17.78 -4.90
C THR A 101 20.68 17.56 -3.96
N GLY A 102 21.40 16.44 -4.14
CA GLY A 102 22.65 16.18 -3.41
C GLY A 102 22.83 14.75 -2.88
N GLU A 103 21.81 13.89 -3.00
CA GLU A 103 21.92 12.49 -2.57
C GLU A 103 22.88 11.69 -3.47
N LYS A 104 23.76 10.92 -2.84
CA LYS A 104 24.71 10.02 -3.51
C LYS A 104 24.06 8.65 -3.69
N PHE A 105 23.91 8.24 -4.94
CA PHE A 105 23.47 6.90 -5.35
C PHE A 105 24.69 6.00 -5.51
N PHE A 106 24.70 4.85 -4.83
CA PHE A 106 25.80 3.89 -4.90
C PHE A 106 25.62 2.91 -6.06
N CYS A 107 26.71 2.61 -6.76
CA CYS A 107 26.70 1.57 -7.78
C CYS A 107 26.67 0.18 -7.14
N PRO A 108 25.93 -0.79 -7.70
CA PRO A 108 25.89 -2.16 -7.19
C PRO A 108 27.29 -2.78 -7.19
N ALA A 109 27.56 -3.61 -6.17
CA ALA A 109 28.83 -4.33 -6.04
C ALA A 109 29.01 -5.39 -7.13
N ASP A 110 27.89 -5.97 -7.58
CA ASP A 110 27.85 -6.86 -8.74
C ASP A 110 27.66 -6.02 -10.01
N ARG A 111 28.76 -5.85 -10.77
CA ARG A 111 28.78 -5.13 -12.05
C ARG A 111 28.84 -6.09 -13.25
N THR A 112 28.64 -7.38 -13.02
CA THR A 112 28.91 -8.42 -14.01
C THR A 112 27.81 -8.60 -15.06
N GLU A 113 26.66 -7.93 -14.90
CA GLU A 113 25.49 -8.17 -15.76
C GLU A 113 25.22 -7.13 -16.85
N THR A 114 25.95 -6.01 -16.93
CA THR A 114 25.63 -4.95 -17.90
C THR A 114 26.87 -4.35 -18.55
N ASP A 115 27.35 -5.02 -19.60
CA ASP A 115 28.31 -4.45 -20.57
C ASP A 115 27.65 -3.44 -21.53
N PHE A 116 26.35 -3.19 -21.36
CA PHE A 116 25.52 -2.41 -22.28
C PHE A 116 24.65 -1.43 -21.50
N CYS A 117 24.74 -0.17 -21.88
CA CYS A 117 23.89 0.91 -21.39
C CYS A 117 23.03 1.43 -22.53
N ILE A 118 21.81 1.87 -22.20
CA ILE A 118 20.95 2.61 -23.14
C ILE A 118 21.56 3.98 -23.46
N GLU A 119 21.25 4.52 -24.63
CA GLU A 119 21.70 5.85 -25.08
C GLU A 119 20.81 7.00 -24.57
N LEU A 120 19.99 6.75 -23.53
CA LEU A 120 19.19 7.80 -22.91
C LEU A 120 20.10 8.80 -22.19
N TYR A 121 19.90 10.08 -22.46
CA TYR A 121 20.65 11.16 -21.83
C TYR A 121 19.91 11.67 -20.59
N GLU A 122 20.34 11.17 -19.42
CA GLU A 122 19.89 11.54 -18.08
C GLU A 122 21.12 11.73 -17.19
N PRO A 123 21.82 12.88 -17.31
CA PRO A 123 23.21 12.98 -16.87
C PRO A 123 23.38 12.87 -15.36
N VAL A 124 24.51 12.30 -14.96
CA VAL A 124 24.90 12.14 -13.55
C VAL A 124 26.34 12.61 -13.33
N CYS A 125 26.62 13.11 -12.13
CA CYS A 125 27.95 13.54 -11.72
C CYS A 125 28.53 12.49 -10.77
N ALA A 126 29.62 11.85 -11.17
CA ALA A 126 30.27 10.83 -10.38
C ALA A 126 31.72 11.20 -10.06
N THR A 127 32.23 10.63 -8.98
CA THR A 127 33.63 10.78 -8.58
C THR A 127 34.42 9.57 -9.08
N VAL A 128 35.41 9.81 -9.93
CA VAL A 128 36.26 8.79 -10.55
C VAL A 128 37.58 8.68 -9.80
N ASN A 129 37.84 7.50 -9.23
CA ASN A 129 39.07 7.19 -8.49
C ASN A 129 40.21 6.86 -9.48
N ILE A 130 40.92 7.89 -9.95
CA ILE A 130 42.00 7.73 -10.92
C ILE A 130 43.33 7.28 -10.29
N GLN A 131 44.15 6.58 -11.08
CA GLN A 131 45.54 6.22 -10.75
C GLN A 131 46.48 7.19 -11.48
N CYS A 132 47.15 8.08 -10.75
CA CYS A 132 48.06 9.08 -11.28
C CYS A 132 49.53 8.65 -11.18
N ILE A 133 50.39 9.19 -12.04
CA ILE A 133 51.82 8.86 -12.05
C ILE A 133 52.56 9.43 -10.81
N LYS A 134 52.05 10.52 -10.21
CA LYS A 134 52.65 11.17 -9.04
C LYS A 134 51.59 11.46 -7.98
N ALA A 135 51.69 10.79 -6.83
CA ALA A 135 50.77 10.93 -5.70
C ALA A 135 50.86 12.30 -5.00
N PRO A 136 49.77 12.80 -4.36
CA PRO A 136 48.46 12.16 -4.18
C PRO A 136 47.54 12.27 -5.40
N CYS A 137 46.72 11.23 -5.63
CA CYS A 137 45.72 11.22 -6.69
C CYS A 137 44.37 11.58 -6.09
N ASP A 138 43.96 12.83 -6.27
CA ASP A 138 42.63 13.25 -5.84
C ASP A 138 41.59 12.74 -6.86
N PRO A 139 40.46 12.19 -6.40
CA PRO A 139 39.38 11.77 -7.28
C PRO A 139 38.83 12.96 -8.09
N ILE A 140 38.53 12.73 -9.36
CA ILE A 140 38.01 13.77 -10.26
C ILE A 140 36.49 13.63 -10.39
N LYS A 141 35.79 14.75 -10.52
CA LYS A 141 34.36 14.76 -10.85
C LYS A 141 34.19 14.74 -12.37
N GLU A 142 33.38 13.81 -12.86
CA GLU A 142 33.09 13.66 -14.29
C GLU A 142 31.58 13.48 -14.50
N THR A 143 31.06 14.10 -15.57
CA THR A 143 29.67 13.97 -15.98
C THR A 143 29.53 12.77 -16.91
N PHE A 144 28.61 11.87 -16.59
CA PHE A 144 28.26 10.70 -17.39
C PHE A 144 26.87 10.89 -18.03
N SER A 145 26.64 10.29 -19.20
CA SER A 145 25.37 10.43 -19.94
C SER A 145 24.15 9.89 -19.18
N ASN A 146 24.34 8.83 -18.39
CA ASN A 146 23.33 8.28 -17.49
C ASN A 146 23.96 7.44 -16.37
N SER A 147 23.14 7.04 -15.40
CA SER A 147 23.55 6.22 -14.25
C SER A 147 24.24 4.91 -14.62
N CYS A 148 23.78 4.23 -15.68
CA CYS A 148 24.42 3.00 -16.17
C CYS A 148 25.85 3.27 -16.64
N THR A 149 26.05 4.31 -17.47
CA THR A 149 27.40 4.68 -17.97
C THR A 149 28.36 5.11 -16.86
N ALA A 150 27.83 5.64 -15.75
CA ALA A 150 28.65 5.90 -14.56
C ALA A 150 29.02 4.60 -13.83
N CYS A 151 28.06 3.70 -13.59
CA CYS A 151 28.29 2.50 -12.79
C CYS A 151 29.06 1.38 -13.49
N ILE A 152 29.04 1.34 -14.84
CA ILE A 152 29.91 0.43 -15.60
C ILE A 152 31.39 0.79 -15.45
N ASN A 153 31.72 2.05 -15.17
CA ASN A 153 33.09 2.46 -14.89
C ASN A 153 33.52 1.93 -13.51
N PRO A 154 34.48 1.00 -13.42
CA PRO A 154 34.87 0.37 -12.15
C PRO A 154 35.50 1.36 -11.16
N LEU A 155 35.92 2.54 -11.63
CA LEU A 155 36.51 3.60 -10.82
C LEU A 155 35.46 4.51 -10.17
N VAL A 156 34.17 4.33 -10.48
CA VAL A 156 33.05 5.07 -9.90
C VAL A 156 32.39 4.23 -8.82
N GLU A 157 32.31 4.74 -7.59
CA GLU A 157 31.60 4.09 -6.48
C GLU A 157 30.18 4.62 -6.29
N SER A 158 29.97 5.90 -6.57
CA SER A 158 28.68 6.57 -6.43
C SER A 158 28.57 7.77 -7.35
N TYR A 159 27.33 8.17 -7.64
CA TYR A 159 26.99 9.33 -8.46
C TYR A 159 25.91 10.17 -7.78
N THR A 160 25.78 11.41 -8.24
CA THR A 160 24.70 12.34 -7.88
C THR A 160 23.94 12.70 -9.14
N GLN A 161 22.63 12.97 -9.03
CA GLN A 161 21.85 13.36 -10.20
C GLN A 161 22.25 14.73 -10.75
N GLY A 162 22.24 14.85 -12.08
CA GLY A 162 22.61 16.05 -12.82
C GLY A 162 24.10 16.11 -13.16
N GLU A 163 24.47 17.09 -13.99
CA GLU A 163 25.86 17.29 -14.40
C GLU A 163 26.73 17.83 -13.26
N CYS A 164 28.05 17.60 -13.36
CA CYS A 164 29.00 18.17 -12.41
C CYS A 164 29.03 19.70 -12.49
N LYS A 165 29.13 20.35 -11.32
CA LYS A 165 29.28 21.80 -11.14
C LYS A 165 30.72 22.17 -10.79
#